data_AF-A0A238Y743-F1
#
_entry.id   AF-A0A238Y743-F1
#
_cell.length_a   1.000
_cell.length_b   1.000
_cell.length_c   1.000
_cell.angle_alpha   90.00
_cell.angle_beta   90.00
_cell.angle_gamma   90.00
#
_symmetry.space_group_name_H-M   'P 1'
#
loop_
_entity.id
_entity.type
_entity.pdbx_description
1 polymer ?
#
loop_
_entity_poly.entity_id
_entity_poly.type
_entity_poly.pdbx_seq_one_letter_code
_entity_poly.pdbx_strand_id
1 'polypeptide(L)'
;MRYELRLMDTVSGVGCFAAHPGPNLSFNEMLDHLRAQPLDDFMHQHLLAKLGEHRTKKVEKLMDEACRDGVVTDPVLAALLYEACLGHERLAHLLPRMARCDAEALSAHTPALHLRSHILPDQPLHNAWTMLMQRNIVGHEPLPAPETLDLAEPYARESLPGPAITAAEIRARLAPGLPEPKPRRPAAETCAHALERLTAKNVFLGPEMAHKACLSPKALLRHWMVDVSIKSGRMAYTLSGLQTSYGRGLDLDSARASYAMEVAERVSSYASLGQRAISGLAFECPVTRGAQAELAGQNALDLSRLRLEAPYRGQTLHWMPAQERTATGIAPALIPVQLVYLFANLDEQSLVSALGSTGLASGNTLEEAKVHALCEVIERDAEAVTPFALSRCFRLEAADERVAKLLADIEACGMSVWFMDCTPEFGVPCYKAILTGRHGDVNKGMGAGLCGPRALVSALTEIPYPYPGPASAPAPEGLPVRRLEDLPDFSTGSAEGDLLVLEETLLANGLKPVYAELTRRDLGIPVVRALVPGLEMLGDFDRFSRLPPRLYANYLRHFGRS
;
A
#
# COMPACT_ATOMS: atom_id res chain seq x y z
N MET A 1 15.55 6.36 22.03
CA MET A 1 14.15 5.98 22.36
C MET A 1 13.95 4.48 22.15
N ARG A 2 12.98 3.83 22.81
CA ARG A 2 12.55 2.46 22.48
C ARG A 2 11.10 2.52 22.07
N TYR A 3 10.75 1.92 20.95
CA TYR A 3 9.39 1.82 20.44
C TYR A 3 8.94 0.37 20.36
N GLU A 4 7.66 0.15 20.66
CA GLU A 4 6.98 -1.13 20.50
C GLU A 4 5.92 -1.00 19.41
N LEU A 5 5.99 -1.84 18.39
CA LEU A 5 4.97 -1.90 17.34
C LEU A 5 3.78 -2.71 17.86
N ARG A 6 2.62 -2.07 18.02
CA ARG A 6 1.41 -2.69 18.57
C ARG A 6 0.29 -2.72 17.54
N LEU A 7 -0.43 -3.83 17.49
CA LEU A 7 -1.67 -3.94 16.72
C LEU A 7 -2.74 -3.09 17.41
N MET A 8 -3.28 -2.11 16.68
CA MET A 8 -4.29 -1.18 17.17
C MET A 8 -5.69 -1.64 16.80
N ASP A 9 -5.85 -2.10 15.56
CA ASP A 9 -7.14 -2.56 15.02
C ASP A 9 -6.92 -3.52 13.84
N THR A 10 -7.98 -4.16 13.35
CA THR A 10 -7.99 -4.94 12.11
C THR A 10 -9.15 -4.49 11.24
N VAL A 11 -8.86 -3.84 10.12
CA VAL A 11 -9.86 -3.29 9.20
C VAL A 11 -9.82 -4.09 7.91
N SER A 12 -10.97 -4.65 7.50
CA SER A 12 -11.09 -5.44 6.26
C SER A 12 -10.06 -6.58 6.13
N GLY A 13 -9.67 -7.20 7.24
CA GLY A 13 -8.66 -8.27 7.28
C GLY A 13 -7.21 -7.80 7.28
N VAL A 14 -6.94 -6.49 7.28
CA VAL A 14 -5.60 -5.88 7.36
C VAL A 14 -5.35 -5.35 8.77
N GLY A 15 -4.20 -5.69 9.36
CA GLY A 15 -3.81 -5.22 10.68
C GLY A 15 -3.27 -3.78 10.64
N CYS A 16 -3.83 -2.90 11.46
CA CYS A 16 -3.37 -1.52 11.63
C CYS A 16 -2.43 -1.44 12.84
N PHE A 17 -1.17 -1.04 12.64
CA PHE A 17 -0.18 -0.99 13.70
C PHE A 17 0.28 0.45 13.98
N ALA A 18 0.65 0.70 15.23
CA ALA A 18 1.27 1.96 15.66
C ALA A 18 2.51 1.71 16.51
N ALA A 19 3.49 2.60 16.41
CA ALA A 19 4.68 2.58 17.26
C ALA A 19 4.40 3.31 18.57
N HIS A 20 4.51 2.60 19.69
CA HIS A 20 4.32 3.14 21.03
C HIS A 20 5.66 3.37 21.72
N PRO A 21 5.91 4.53 22.35
CA PRO A 21 7.09 4.71 23.18
C PRO A 21 7.04 3.71 24.35
N GLY A 22 8.12 2.93 24.50
CA GLY A 22 8.22 1.82 25.44
C GLY A 22 8.21 2.20 26.92
N PRO A 23 9.10 3.09 27.42
CA PRO A 23 9.03 3.53 28.81
C PRO A 23 7.72 4.29 29.09
N ASN A 24 7.19 4.18 30.31
CA ASN A 24 6.02 4.95 30.79
C ASN A 24 6.38 6.44 30.95
N LEU A 25 6.61 7.13 29.83
CA LEU A 25 6.90 8.55 29.79
C LEU A 25 5.62 9.34 30.12
N SER A 26 5.78 10.38 30.92
CA SER A 26 4.76 11.41 31.09
C SER A 26 4.57 12.21 29.81
N PHE A 27 3.42 12.88 29.68
CA PHE A 27 3.14 13.75 28.53
C PHE A 27 4.22 14.82 28.32
N ASN A 28 4.77 15.38 29.41
CA ASN A 28 5.81 16.41 29.33
C ASN A 28 7.15 15.82 28.86
N GLU A 29 7.55 14.64 29.34
CA GLU A 29 8.78 13.98 28.88
C GLU A 29 8.70 13.61 27.39
N MET A 30 7.54 13.15 26.93
CA MET A 30 7.29 12.90 25.50
C MET A 30 7.37 14.18 24.68
N LEU A 31 6.77 15.28 25.17
CA LEU A 31 6.82 16.57 24.50
C LEU A 31 8.24 17.14 24.46
N ASP A 32 9.01 17.01 25.54
CA ASP A 32 10.42 17.42 25.58
C ASP A 32 11.29 16.61 24.62
N HIS A 33 11.01 15.30 24.48
CA HIS A 33 11.63 14.47 23.44
C HIS A 33 11.28 14.98 22.04
N LEU A 34 10.01 15.25 21.77
CA LEU A 34 9.57 15.76 20.47
C LEU A 34 10.18 17.14 20.17
N ARG A 35 10.33 18.03 21.16
CA ARG A 35 11.04 19.31 20.98
C ARG A 35 12.50 19.12 20.58
N ALA A 36 13.17 18.11 21.13
CA ALA A 36 14.55 17.77 20.77
C ALA A 36 14.64 17.09 19.39
N GLN A 37 13.61 16.32 19.01
CA GLN A 37 13.50 15.56 17.76
C GLN A 37 12.17 15.86 17.06
N PRO A 38 11.99 17.07 16.47
CA PRO A 38 10.69 17.51 15.96
C PRO A 38 10.12 16.65 14.85
N LEU A 39 10.96 15.86 14.17
CA LEU A 39 10.60 15.00 13.05
C LEU A 39 10.48 13.52 13.45
N ASP A 40 10.48 13.20 14.75
CA ASP A 40 10.17 11.85 15.22
C ASP A 40 8.67 11.57 15.04
N ASP A 41 8.31 10.96 13.91
CA ASP A 41 6.93 10.67 13.55
C ASP A 41 6.25 9.75 14.56
N PHE A 42 6.95 8.76 15.10
CA PHE A 42 6.36 7.85 16.09
C PHE A 42 5.96 8.58 17.37
N MET A 43 6.85 9.42 17.92
CA MET A 43 6.51 10.23 19.09
C MET A 43 5.38 11.22 18.76
N HIS A 44 5.44 11.84 17.57
CA HIS A 44 4.45 12.79 17.11
C HIS A 44 3.05 12.18 17.05
N GLN A 45 2.88 11.06 16.32
CA GLN A 45 1.60 10.36 16.19
C GLN A 45 1.07 9.88 17.55
N HIS A 46 1.94 9.42 18.43
CA HIS A 46 1.55 8.99 19.78
C HIS A 46 1.04 10.16 20.64
N LEU A 47 1.73 11.29 20.63
CA LEU A 47 1.28 12.51 21.32
C LEU A 47 0.00 13.08 20.71
N LEU A 48 -0.13 13.02 19.39
CA LEU A 48 -1.31 13.46 18.66
C LEU A 48 -2.55 12.64 19.08
N ALA A 49 -2.42 11.31 19.17
CA ALA A 49 -3.49 10.44 19.69
C ALA A 49 -3.86 10.81 21.14
N LYS A 50 -2.87 11.00 22.02
CA LYS A 50 -3.10 11.40 23.43
C LYS A 50 -3.78 12.75 23.60
N LEU A 51 -3.51 13.72 22.73
CA LEU A 51 -4.23 15.00 22.73
C LEU A 51 -5.71 14.83 22.45
N GLY A 52 -6.06 13.89 21.56
CA GLY A 52 -7.45 13.48 21.30
C GLY A 52 -8.18 12.94 22.54
N GLU A 53 -7.44 12.46 23.55
CA GLU A 53 -7.99 11.93 24.81
C GLU A 53 -8.05 12.99 25.93
N HIS A 54 -7.23 14.04 25.88
CA HIS A 54 -7.19 15.11 26.89
C HIS A 54 -8.46 15.97 26.98
N ARG A 55 -8.80 16.40 28.21
CA ARG A 55 -9.88 17.37 28.43
C ARG A 55 -9.60 18.68 27.66
N THR A 56 -10.62 19.25 27.03
CA THR A 56 -10.53 20.50 26.25
C THR A 56 -9.77 21.61 26.99
N LYS A 57 -10.09 21.85 28.27
CA LYS A 57 -9.39 22.86 29.10
C LYS A 57 -7.87 22.66 29.20
N LYS A 58 -7.41 21.40 29.21
CA LYS A 58 -5.98 21.08 29.22
C LYS A 58 -5.34 21.43 27.86
N VAL A 59 -6.04 21.14 26.77
CA VAL A 59 -5.60 21.49 25.41
C VAL A 59 -5.54 23.00 25.22
N GLU A 60 -6.56 23.75 25.65
CA GLU A 60 -6.56 25.22 25.63
C GLU A 60 -5.38 25.81 26.40
N LYS A 61 -5.07 25.28 27.58
CA LYS A 61 -3.89 25.71 28.35
C LYS A 61 -2.59 25.48 27.56
N LEU A 62 -2.45 24.32 26.91
CA LEU A 62 -1.28 24.05 26.06
C LEU A 62 -1.21 25.00 24.85
N MET A 63 -2.36 25.41 24.30
CA MET A 63 -2.41 26.43 23.24
C MET A 63 -1.90 27.78 23.73
N ASP A 64 -2.30 28.21 24.93
CA ASP A 64 -1.84 29.46 25.53
C ASP A 64 -0.33 29.43 25.86
N GLU A 65 0.22 28.24 26.16
CA GLU A 65 1.65 28.01 26.35
C GLU A 65 2.43 28.01 25.02
N ALA A 66 1.84 27.46 23.96
CA ALA A 66 2.47 27.36 22.64
C ALA A 66 2.44 28.68 21.86
N CYS A 67 1.37 29.45 22.04
CA CYS A 67 1.09 30.68 21.30
C CYS A 67 0.52 31.76 22.23
N ARG A 68 1.17 32.92 22.31
CA ARG A 68 0.67 34.09 23.06
C ARG A 68 0.38 35.23 22.11
N ASP A 69 -0.88 35.69 22.09
CA ASP A 69 -1.35 36.78 21.23
C ASP A 69 -1.02 36.62 19.74
N GLY A 70 -1.04 35.37 19.24
CA GLY A 70 -0.71 35.04 17.84
C GLY A 70 0.79 34.85 17.57
N VAL A 71 1.65 35.08 18.58
CA VAL A 71 3.08 34.80 18.49
C VAL A 71 3.36 33.38 18.96
N VAL A 72 3.91 32.55 18.07
CA VAL A 72 4.32 31.18 18.36
C VAL A 72 5.59 31.20 19.22
N THR A 73 5.51 30.69 20.46
CA THR A 73 6.65 30.54 21.37
C THR A 73 7.19 29.11 21.42
N ASP A 74 6.37 28.12 21.05
CA ASP A 74 6.77 26.72 20.89
C ASP A 74 6.20 26.18 19.57
N PRO A 75 6.98 26.21 18.47
CA PRO A 75 6.48 25.81 17.16
C PRO A 75 6.18 24.31 17.07
N VAL A 76 6.85 23.46 17.85
CA VAL A 76 6.61 22.01 17.84
C VAL A 76 5.27 21.69 18.51
N LEU A 77 5.02 22.28 19.69
CA LEU A 77 3.74 22.12 20.37
C LEU A 77 2.60 22.78 19.58
N ALA A 78 2.84 23.95 18.99
CA ALA A 78 1.84 24.65 18.17
C ALA A 78 1.44 23.82 16.94
N ALA A 79 2.41 23.24 16.21
CA ALA A 79 2.13 22.35 15.09
C ALA A 79 1.30 21.13 15.53
N LEU A 80 1.74 20.44 16.59
CA LEU A 80 1.05 19.28 17.16
C LEU A 80 -0.41 19.61 17.59
N LEU A 81 -0.65 20.77 18.21
CA LEU A 81 -1.99 21.21 18.61
C LEU A 81 -2.86 21.58 17.42
N TYR A 82 -2.30 22.23 16.40
CA TYR A 82 -3.00 22.54 15.16
C TYR A 82 -3.43 21.23 14.49
N GLU A 83 -2.52 20.29 14.35
CA GLU A 83 -2.78 18.98 13.79
C GLU A 83 -3.77 18.16 14.63
N ALA A 84 -3.81 18.36 15.95
CA ALA A 84 -4.84 17.76 16.81
C ALA A 84 -6.24 18.33 16.54
N CYS A 85 -6.35 19.63 16.22
CA CYS A 85 -7.62 20.25 15.85
C CYS A 85 -8.13 19.79 14.49
N LEU A 86 -7.22 19.57 13.53
CA LEU A 86 -7.53 18.93 12.24
C LEU A 86 -7.80 17.43 12.41
N GLY A 87 -7.13 16.84 13.39
CA GLY A 87 -7.01 15.44 13.71
C GLY A 87 -8.26 14.80 14.28
N HIS A 88 -8.83 15.48 15.27
CA HIS A 88 -9.82 14.96 16.19
C HIS A 88 -11.09 15.80 16.17
N GLU A 89 -12.23 15.18 15.84
CA GLU A 89 -13.53 15.85 15.77
C GLU A 89 -13.85 16.63 17.06
N ARG A 90 -13.53 16.07 18.23
CA ARG A 90 -13.74 16.70 19.54
C ARG A 90 -12.97 18.01 19.72
N LEU A 91 -11.86 18.21 19.01
CA LEU A 91 -11.02 19.40 19.08
C LEU A 91 -11.23 20.36 17.91
N ALA A 92 -12.02 19.98 16.90
CA ALA A 92 -12.23 20.79 15.68
C ALA A 92 -12.74 22.21 15.98
N HIS A 93 -13.57 22.38 17.01
CA HIS A 93 -14.07 23.69 17.45
C HIS A 93 -12.97 24.65 17.96
N LEU A 94 -11.77 24.15 18.27
CA LEU A 94 -10.61 24.96 18.68
C LEU A 94 -9.75 25.42 17.49
N LEU A 95 -9.98 24.89 16.28
CA LEU A 95 -9.23 25.25 15.08
C LEU A 95 -9.13 26.77 14.83
N PRO A 96 -10.19 27.59 15.04
CA PRO A 96 -10.10 29.04 14.86
C PRO A 96 -9.06 29.74 15.78
N ARG A 97 -8.71 29.14 16.93
CA ARG A 97 -7.63 29.65 17.77
C ARG A 97 -6.26 29.42 17.14
N MET A 98 -6.07 28.24 16.55
CA MET A 98 -4.82 27.85 15.90
C MET A 98 -4.63 28.54 14.55
N ALA A 99 -5.71 28.88 13.84
CA ALA A 99 -5.70 29.58 12.56
C ALA A 99 -5.06 31.00 12.61
N ARG A 100 -4.78 31.52 13.82
CA ARG A 100 -3.99 32.75 14.01
C ARG A 100 -2.49 32.53 13.78
N CYS A 101 -2.04 31.28 13.83
CA CYS A 101 -0.66 30.89 13.59
C CYS A 101 -0.46 30.63 12.10
N ASP A 102 0.74 30.89 11.61
CA ASP A 102 1.10 30.57 10.23
C ASP A 102 1.30 29.05 10.07
N ALA A 103 0.31 28.37 9.48
CA ALA A 103 0.34 26.93 9.23
C ALA A 103 1.48 26.51 8.27
N GLU A 104 1.85 27.38 7.33
CA GLU A 104 2.96 27.15 6.40
C GLU A 104 4.28 27.09 7.18
N ALA A 105 4.53 28.08 8.03
CA ALA A 105 5.72 28.11 8.89
C ALA A 105 5.75 26.95 9.89
N LEU A 106 4.61 26.62 10.52
CA LEU A 106 4.50 25.50 11.45
C LEU A 106 4.74 24.15 10.77
N SER A 107 4.44 24.01 9.48
CA SER A 107 4.61 22.76 8.75
C SER A 107 6.07 22.27 8.74
N ALA A 108 7.06 23.16 8.91
CA ALA A 108 8.48 22.79 9.02
C ALA A 108 8.87 22.16 10.37
N HIS A 109 7.97 22.19 11.36
CA HIS A 109 8.22 21.74 12.74
C HIS A 109 7.44 20.47 13.12
N THR A 110 6.91 19.76 12.12
CA THR A 110 6.18 18.50 12.27
C THR A 110 6.61 17.52 11.17
N PRO A 111 6.69 16.20 11.46
CA PRO A 111 6.94 15.20 10.43
C PRO A 111 5.68 14.98 9.58
N ALA A 112 4.50 15.07 10.21
CA ALA A 112 3.22 14.78 9.58
C ALA A 112 2.91 15.73 8.43
N LEU A 113 2.08 15.27 7.50
CA LEU A 113 1.64 16.05 6.34
C LEU A 113 0.36 16.83 6.57
N HIS A 114 -0.23 16.77 7.77
CA HIS A 114 -1.58 17.29 8.04
C HIS A 114 -1.67 18.78 7.72
N LEU A 115 -0.71 19.58 8.18
CA LEU A 115 -0.65 21.01 7.84
C LEU A 115 -0.43 21.24 6.35
N ARG A 116 0.49 20.48 5.72
CA ARG A 116 0.79 20.61 4.29
C ARG A 116 -0.41 20.28 3.39
N SER A 117 -1.25 19.33 3.78
CA SER A 117 -2.51 19.03 3.09
C SER A 117 -3.58 20.09 3.39
N HIS A 118 -3.71 20.53 4.64
CA HIS A 118 -4.72 21.51 5.06
C HIS A 118 -4.61 22.86 4.34
N ILE A 119 -3.39 23.33 4.07
CA ILE A 119 -3.16 24.63 3.40
C ILE A 119 -3.47 24.60 1.90
N LEU A 120 -3.69 23.43 1.30
CA LEU A 120 -3.99 23.33 -0.13
C LEU A 120 -5.41 23.88 -0.39
N PRO A 121 -5.57 24.92 -1.23
CA PRO A 121 -6.87 25.57 -1.44
C PRO A 121 -7.97 24.65 -1.97
N ASP A 122 -7.58 23.61 -2.69
CA ASP A 122 -8.46 22.64 -3.35
C ASP A 122 -8.66 21.35 -2.53
N GLN A 123 -8.01 21.19 -1.36
CA GLN A 123 -8.17 20.00 -0.53
C GLN A 123 -9.64 19.70 -0.17
N PRO A 124 -10.50 20.69 0.17
CA PRO A 124 -11.91 20.42 0.43
C PRO A 124 -12.64 19.79 -0.77
N LEU A 125 -12.28 20.19 -1.99
CA LEU A 125 -12.85 19.60 -3.21
C LEU A 125 -12.41 18.15 -3.37
N HIS A 126 -11.11 17.86 -3.18
CA HIS A 126 -10.60 16.49 -3.23
C HIS A 126 -11.26 15.60 -2.17
N ASN A 127 -11.45 16.09 -0.94
CA ASN A 127 -12.12 15.34 0.13
C ASN A 127 -13.58 15.01 -0.22
N ALA A 128 -14.32 15.93 -0.84
CA ALA A 128 -15.69 15.67 -1.29
C ALA A 128 -15.73 14.58 -2.36
N TRP A 129 -14.81 14.63 -3.32
CA TRP A 129 -14.67 13.63 -4.37
C TRP A 129 -14.21 12.28 -3.87
N THR A 130 -13.20 12.20 -3.01
CA THR A 130 -12.71 10.92 -2.46
C THR A 130 -13.77 10.25 -1.59
N MET A 131 -14.54 11.01 -0.80
CA MET A 131 -15.68 10.47 -0.03
C MET A 131 -16.77 9.89 -0.94
N LEU A 132 -17.09 10.55 -2.06
CA LEU A 132 -18.02 10.02 -3.06
C LEU A 132 -17.50 8.71 -3.67
N MET A 133 -16.22 8.70 -4.06
CA MET A 133 -15.60 7.52 -4.68
C MET A 133 -15.45 6.37 -3.69
N GLN A 134 -15.14 6.64 -2.43
CA GLN A 134 -15.02 5.62 -1.38
C GLN A 134 -16.36 4.89 -1.16
N ARG A 135 -17.49 5.62 -1.12
CA ARG A 135 -18.83 5.02 -1.04
C ARG A 135 -19.13 4.09 -2.21
N ASN A 136 -18.66 4.41 -3.40
CA ASN A 136 -18.80 3.55 -4.58
C ASN A 136 -17.81 2.37 -4.58
N ILE A 137 -16.51 2.62 -4.45
CA ILE A 137 -15.45 1.60 -4.60
C ILE A 137 -15.44 0.60 -3.44
N VAL A 138 -15.73 1.07 -2.22
CA VAL A 138 -15.75 0.25 -1.00
C VAL A 138 -17.18 -0.18 -0.65
N GLY A 139 -18.12 0.78 -0.65
CA GLY A 139 -19.51 0.52 -0.26
C GLY A 139 -20.40 -0.01 -1.39
N HIS A 140 -19.92 -0.07 -2.64
CA HIS A 140 -20.69 -0.45 -3.83
C HIS A 140 -21.95 0.40 -4.06
N GLU A 141 -21.98 1.62 -3.53
CA GLU A 141 -23.06 2.57 -3.80
C GLU A 141 -23.01 3.06 -5.26
N PRO A 142 -24.15 3.24 -5.95
CA PRO A 142 -24.17 3.82 -7.29
C PRO A 142 -23.59 5.23 -7.33
N LEU A 143 -22.87 5.55 -8.41
CA LEU A 143 -22.38 6.90 -8.65
C LEU A 143 -23.48 7.80 -9.24
N PRO A 144 -23.55 9.08 -8.84
CA PRO A 144 -24.41 10.07 -9.49
C PRO A 144 -23.82 10.48 -10.85
N ALA A 145 -24.71 10.77 -11.81
CA ALA A 145 -24.31 11.31 -13.11
C ALA A 145 -23.71 12.72 -12.94
N PRO A 146 -22.71 13.11 -13.75
CA PRO A 146 -22.03 14.40 -13.61
C PRO A 146 -22.99 15.61 -13.63
N GLU A 147 -24.08 15.54 -14.39
CA GLU A 147 -25.08 16.61 -14.54
C GLU A 147 -25.92 16.82 -13.27
N THR A 148 -26.02 15.79 -12.45
CA THR A 148 -26.78 15.80 -11.19
C THR A 148 -25.90 16.05 -9.97
N LEU A 149 -24.58 16.05 -10.17
CA LEU A 149 -23.61 16.17 -9.11
C LEU A 149 -23.22 17.65 -8.92
N ASP A 150 -23.58 18.21 -7.77
CA ASP A 150 -23.20 19.56 -7.36
C ASP A 150 -21.77 19.58 -6.78
N LEU A 151 -20.79 19.16 -7.58
CA LEU A 151 -19.36 19.23 -7.27
C LEU A 151 -18.59 19.80 -8.47
N ALA A 152 -17.67 20.72 -8.21
CA ALA A 152 -16.79 21.26 -9.24
C ALA A 152 -15.91 20.16 -9.85
N GLU A 153 -15.59 20.27 -11.15
CA GLU A 153 -14.66 19.34 -11.79
C GLU A 153 -13.25 19.55 -11.20
N PRO A 154 -12.58 18.48 -10.73
CA PRO A 154 -11.26 18.59 -10.12
C PRO A 154 -10.14 18.73 -11.17
N TYR A 155 -10.43 18.42 -12.43
CA TYR A 155 -9.45 18.39 -13.52
C TYR A 155 -10.06 18.90 -14.83
N ALA A 156 -9.27 19.64 -15.61
CA ALA A 156 -9.59 19.95 -17.00
C ALA A 156 -9.52 18.68 -17.88
N ARG A 157 -10.41 18.55 -18.87
CA ARG A 157 -10.53 17.34 -19.70
C ARG A 157 -9.27 17.03 -20.48
N GLU A 158 -8.54 18.06 -20.91
CA GLU A 158 -7.30 17.94 -21.67
C GLU A 158 -6.13 17.41 -20.83
N SER A 159 -6.26 17.46 -19.49
CA SER A 159 -5.25 16.91 -18.57
C SER A 159 -5.50 15.44 -18.19
N LEU A 160 -6.61 14.87 -18.66
CA LEU A 160 -6.95 13.48 -18.41
C LEU A 160 -6.14 12.54 -19.33
N PRO A 161 -5.78 11.34 -18.83
CA PRO A 161 -5.00 10.39 -19.60
C PRO A 161 -5.78 9.88 -20.81
N GLY A 162 -5.08 9.78 -21.94
CA GLY A 162 -5.61 9.24 -23.19
C GLY A 162 -5.68 7.71 -23.23
N PRO A 163 -5.89 7.13 -24.42
CA PRO A 163 -5.88 5.68 -24.60
C PRO A 163 -4.49 5.09 -24.30
N ALA A 164 -4.48 3.89 -23.73
CA ALA A 164 -3.28 3.17 -23.33
C ALA A 164 -2.93 2.04 -24.30
N ILE A 165 -1.65 1.70 -24.39
CA ILE A 165 -1.16 0.50 -25.08
C ILE A 165 -1.30 -0.69 -24.15
N THR A 166 -1.92 -1.77 -24.62
CA THR A 166 -2.30 -2.90 -23.77
C THR A 166 -1.22 -3.98 -23.65
N ALA A 167 -1.24 -4.74 -22.56
CA ALA A 167 -0.40 -5.90 -22.35
C ALA A 167 -0.55 -6.95 -23.47
N ALA A 168 -1.75 -7.09 -24.05
CA ALA A 168 -2.00 -7.97 -25.19
C ALA A 168 -1.20 -7.54 -26.43
N GLU A 169 -1.21 -6.24 -26.75
CA GLU A 169 -0.44 -5.69 -27.87
C GLU A 169 1.07 -5.84 -27.65
N ILE A 170 1.55 -5.55 -26.44
CA ILE A 170 2.96 -5.71 -26.08
C ILE A 170 3.37 -7.18 -26.14
N ARG A 171 2.57 -8.08 -25.60
CA ARG A 171 2.81 -9.53 -25.64
C ARG A 171 2.90 -10.05 -27.07
N ALA A 172 2.08 -9.53 -27.98
CA ALA A 172 2.14 -9.87 -29.40
C ALA A 172 3.42 -9.34 -30.07
N ARG A 173 3.83 -8.10 -29.78
CA ARG A 173 5.06 -7.50 -30.31
C ARG A 173 6.33 -8.23 -29.85
N LEU A 174 6.35 -8.68 -28.59
CA LEU A 174 7.51 -9.35 -28.00
C LEU A 174 7.63 -10.83 -28.39
N ALA A 175 6.56 -11.45 -28.90
CA ALA A 175 6.51 -12.89 -29.15
C ALA A 175 7.74 -13.49 -29.88
N PRO A 176 8.35 -12.84 -30.90
CA PRO A 176 9.53 -13.37 -31.59
C PRO A 176 10.83 -13.39 -30.77
N GLY A 177 10.89 -12.65 -29.65
CA GLY A 177 12.11 -12.43 -28.87
C GLY A 177 11.97 -12.74 -27.38
N LEU A 178 10.89 -13.40 -26.97
CA LEU A 178 10.71 -13.83 -25.57
C LEU A 178 11.72 -14.93 -25.20
N PRO A 179 12.21 -14.95 -23.95
CA PRO A 179 13.04 -16.04 -23.47
C PRO A 179 12.25 -17.36 -23.46
N GLU A 180 12.99 -18.47 -23.51
CA GLU A 180 12.41 -19.81 -23.42
C GLU A 180 11.62 -19.98 -22.10
N PRO A 181 10.47 -20.67 -22.12
CA PRO A 181 9.71 -20.97 -20.91
C PRO A 181 10.58 -21.66 -19.86
N LYS A 182 10.54 -21.12 -18.64
CA LYS A 182 11.29 -21.59 -17.48
C LYS A 182 10.33 -21.65 -16.30
N PRO A 183 9.75 -22.83 -16.02
CA PRO A 183 8.73 -22.95 -15.00
C PRO A 183 9.30 -22.57 -13.62
N ARG A 184 8.43 -22.00 -12.79
CA ARG A 184 8.77 -21.64 -11.42
C ARG A 184 9.17 -22.87 -10.62
N ARG A 185 10.00 -22.66 -9.61
CA ARG A 185 10.30 -23.69 -8.63
C ARG A 185 8.98 -24.22 -8.01
N PRO A 186 8.80 -25.54 -7.88
CA PRO A 186 7.61 -26.10 -7.23
C PRO A 186 7.36 -25.51 -5.83
N ALA A 187 6.10 -25.45 -5.42
CA ALA A 187 5.72 -24.88 -4.12
C ALA A 187 6.37 -25.61 -2.95
N ALA A 188 6.46 -26.94 -3.01
CA ALA A 188 7.10 -27.76 -1.97
C ALA A 188 8.59 -27.43 -1.80
N GLU A 189 9.34 -27.26 -2.89
CA GLU A 189 10.75 -26.89 -2.86
C GLU A 189 10.96 -25.44 -2.39
N THR A 190 10.12 -24.52 -2.88
CA THR A 190 10.11 -23.12 -2.44
C THR A 190 9.88 -23.03 -0.93
N CYS A 191 8.89 -23.76 -0.43
CA CYS A 191 8.55 -23.85 0.98
C CYS A 191 9.70 -24.42 1.82
N ALA A 192 10.27 -25.55 1.41
CA ALA A 192 11.38 -26.18 2.11
C ALA A 192 12.57 -25.22 2.25
N HIS A 193 12.94 -24.55 1.17
CA HIS A 193 14.01 -23.56 1.17
C HIS A 193 13.71 -22.38 2.09
N ALA A 194 12.55 -21.74 1.94
CA ALA A 194 12.20 -20.56 2.73
C ALA A 194 12.16 -20.87 4.24
N LEU A 195 11.54 -22.00 4.63
CA LEU A 195 11.44 -22.40 6.03
C LEU A 195 12.79 -22.75 6.64
N GLU A 196 13.69 -23.39 5.90
CA GLU A 196 15.07 -23.65 6.33
C GLU A 196 15.76 -22.33 6.71
N ARG A 197 15.71 -21.34 5.81
CA ARG A 197 16.38 -20.05 5.98
C ARG A 197 15.79 -19.23 7.12
N LEU A 198 14.46 -19.17 7.24
CA LEU A 198 13.76 -18.45 8.30
C LEU A 198 13.96 -19.09 9.68
N THR A 199 13.95 -20.42 9.75
CA THR A 199 14.18 -21.16 11.00
C THR A 199 15.62 -20.99 11.49
N ALA A 200 16.59 -21.04 10.58
CA ALA A 200 18.01 -20.80 10.91
C ALA A 200 18.27 -19.40 11.51
N LYS A 201 17.33 -18.46 11.37
CA LYS A 201 17.38 -17.10 11.94
C LYS A 201 16.44 -16.88 13.11
N ASN A 202 15.78 -17.92 13.60
CA ASN A 202 14.83 -17.85 14.72
C ASN A 202 13.77 -16.75 14.51
N VAL A 203 13.32 -16.56 13.25
CA VAL A 203 12.32 -15.53 12.90
C VAL A 203 10.97 -15.84 13.55
N PHE A 204 10.58 -17.11 13.59
CA PHE A 204 9.25 -17.53 14.01
C PHE A 204 9.07 -17.52 15.52
N LEU A 205 7.87 -17.13 15.94
CA LEU A 205 7.37 -17.25 17.29
C LEU A 205 6.23 -18.27 17.32
N GLY A 206 6.47 -19.39 18.00
CA GLY A 206 5.47 -20.45 18.15
C GLY A 206 5.22 -21.30 16.88
N PRO A 207 4.20 -22.17 16.93
CA PRO A 207 3.88 -23.10 15.85
C PRO A 207 3.12 -22.41 14.70
N GLU A 208 3.12 -23.07 13.54
CA GLU A 208 2.18 -22.79 12.45
C GLU A 208 0.74 -23.08 12.90
N MET A 209 -0.20 -22.22 12.52
CA MET A 209 -1.62 -22.35 12.87
C MET A 209 -2.51 -22.28 11.64
N ALA A 210 -3.69 -22.88 11.72
CA ALA A 210 -4.71 -22.73 10.68
C ALA A 210 -5.34 -21.33 10.74
N HIS A 211 -5.47 -20.70 9.58
CA HIS A 211 -6.24 -19.48 9.41
C HIS A 211 -7.63 -19.84 8.85
N LYS A 212 -8.70 -19.28 9.44
CA LYS A 212 -10.09 -19.61 9.06
C LYS A 212 -10.90 -18.41 8.59
N ALA A 213 -10.28 -17.23 8.46
CA ALA A 213 -10.95 -15.98 8.13
C ALA A 213 -10.68 -15.54 6.68
N CYS A 214 -10.56 -16.50 5.76
CA CYS A 214 -10.55 -16.25 4.32
C CYS A 214 -11.15 -17.43 3.56
N LEU A 215 -11.60 -17.22 2.32
CA LEU A 215 -12.18 -18.28 1.47
C LEU A 215 -11.16 -19.27 0.88
N SER A 216 -9.88 -19.16 1.23
CA SER A 216 -8.87 -20.15 0.84
C SER A 216 -9.13 -21.52 1.51
N PRO A 217 -9.16 -22.64 0.77
CA PRO A 217 -9.39 -23.97 1.35
C PRO A 217 -8.23 -24.48 2.20
N LYS A 218 -7.01 -24.00 1.93
CA LYS A 218 -5.86 -24.14 2.80
C LYS A 218 -5.37 -22.75 3.15
N ALA A 219 -5.45 -22.42 4.44
CA ALA A 219 -4.95 -21.14 4.91
C ALA A 219 -4.19 -21.33 6.22
N LEU A 220 -3.04 -20.69 6.32
CA LEU A 220 -2.09 -20.81 7.42
C LEU A 220 -1.77 -19.41 7.95
N LEU A 221 -1.41 -19.33 9.23
CA LEU A 221 -0.82 -18.13 9.80
C LEU A 221 0.32 -18.50 10.76
N ARG A 222 1.27 -17.59 10.92
CA ARG A 222 2.34 -17.74 11.91
C ARG A 222 2.82 -16.40 12.42
N HIS A 223 3.17 -16.39 13.71
CA HIS A 223 3.73 -15.21 14.34
C HIS A 223 5.25 -15.13 14.14
N TRP A 224 5.75 -13.92 14.09
CA TRP A 224 7.18 -13.59 14.00
C TRP A 224 7.44 -12.23 14.66
N MET A 225 8.69 -11.87 14.89
CA MET A 225 9.07 -10.64 15.60
C MET A 225 9.81 -9.68 14.68
N VAL A 226 9.38 -8.42 14.68
CA VAL A 226 10.18 -7.30 14.18
C VAL A 226 11.17 -6.91 15.28
N ASP A 227 12.43 -6.71 14.90
CA ASP A 227 13.45 -6.11 15.76
C ASP A 227 14.45 -5.34 14.88
N VAL A 228 14.41 -4.02 14.96
CA VAL A 228 15.29 -3.13 14.19
C VAL A 228 15.80 -1.98 15.03
N SER A 229 16.92 -1.40 14.59
CA SER A 229 17.53 -0.23 15.21
C SER A 229 17.91 0.84 14.18
N ILE A 230 17.64 2.10 14.51
CA ILE A 230 17.97 3.27 13.70
C ILE A 230 18.97 4.14 14.46
N LYS A 231 20.03 4.56 13.76
CA LYS A 231 21.00 5.55 14.19
C LYS A 231 21.31 6.48 13.01
N SER A 232 20.49 7.51 12.79
CA SER A 232 20.65 8.47 11.68
C SER A 232 20.30 9.89 12.13
N GLY A 233 21.21 10.85 11.93
CA GLY A 233 20.98 12.24 12.35
C GLY A 233 20.69 12.35 13.85
N ARG A 234 19.58 13.01 14.21
CA ARG A 234 19.10 13.08 15.59
C ARG A 234 18.42 11.79 16.07
N MET A 235 18.05 10.90 15.15
CA MET A 235 17.29 9.68 15.45
C MET A 235 18.20 8.57 15.98
N ALA A 236 17.87 8.09 17.18
CA ALA A 236 18.52 6.94 17.80
C ALA A 236 17.47 6.12 18.57
N TYR A 237 16.94 5.06 17.93
CA TYR A 237 15.89 4.24 18.53
C TYR A 237 15.93 2.77 18.11
N THR A 238 15.16 1.95 18.83
CA THR A 238 14.83 0.57 18.45
C THR A 238 13.33 0.43 18.27
N LEU A 239 12.89 -0.40 17.34
CA LEU A 239 11.49 -0.78 17.13
C LEU A 239 11.39 -2.29 17.19
N SER A 240 10.51 -2.81 18.04
CA SER A 240 10.22 -4.24 18.12
C SER A 240 8.73 -4.48 18.20
N GLY A 241 8.23 -5.58 17.65
CA GLY A 241 6.82 -5.94 17.83
C GLY A 241 6.42 -7.24 17.15
N LEU A 242 5.41 -7.88 17.72
CA LEU A 242 4.83 -9.11 17.20
C LEU A 242 4.12 -8.83 15.88
N GLN A 243 4.37 -9.66 14.88
CA GLN A 243 3.71 -9.63 13.58
C GLN A 243 3.10 -11.00 13.27
N THR A 244 2.14 -11.00 12.35
CA THR A 244 1.52 -12.21 11.83
C THR A 244 1.52 -12.14 10.31
N SER A 245 1.94 -13.23 9.67
CA SER A 245 1.83 -13.39 8.22
C SER A 245 0.93 -14.57 7.90
N TYR A 246 0.34 -14.51 6.71
CA TYR A 246 -0.69 -15.46 6.28
C TYR A 246 -0.22 -16.19 5.02
N GLY A 247 -0.76 -17.38 4.80
CA GLY A 247 -0.51 -18.16 3.60
C GLY A 247 -1.80 -18.72 3.08
N ARG A 248 -2.01 -18.63 1.76
CA ARG A 248 -3.26 -19.03 1.10
C ARG A 248 -2.94 -19.89 -0.11
N GLY A 249 -3.82 -20.84 -0.43
CA GLY A 249 -3.64 -21.76 -1.53
C GLY A 249 -4.75 -22.80 -1.63
N LEU A 250 -4.83 -23.42 -2.81
CA LEU A 250 -5.75 -24.54 -3.07
C LEU A 250 -5.27 -25.85 -2.41
N ASP A 251 -3.96 -25.96 -2.17
CA ASP A 251 -3.30 -27.07 -1.49
C ASP A 251 -2.33 -26.57 -0.41
N LEU A 252 -1.85 -27.50 0.43
CA LEU A 252 -1.06 -27.17 1.61
C LEU A 252 0.33 -26.65 1.26
N ASP A 253 0.96 -27.17 0.20
CA ASP A 253 2.30 -26.76 -0.20
C ASP A 253 2.27 -25.33 -0.75
N SER A 254 1.27 -24.99 -1.56
CA SER A 254 1.04 -23.64 -2.06
C SER A 254 0.75 -22.65 -0.93
N ALA A 255 -0.15 -23.01 -0.01
CA ALA A 255 -0.44 -22.17 1.16
C ALA A 255 0.79 -21.97 2.04
N ARG A 256 1.62 -23.01 2.20
CA ARG A 256 2.83 -22.92 3.03
C ARG A 256 3.96 -22.14 2.38
N ALA A 257 4.13 -22.29 1.06
CA ALA A 257 5.06 -21.48 0.28
C ALA A 257 4.67 -20.00 0.34
N SER A 258 3.38 -19.69 0.14
CA SER A 258 2.83 -18.33 0.25
C SER A 258 3.15 -17.71 1.61
N TYR A 259 2.86 -18.39 2.72
CA TYR A 259 3.16 -17.85 4.06
C TYR A 259 4.66 -17.66 4.29
N ALA A 260 5.49 -18.64 3.95
CA ALA A 260 6.92 -18.57 4.24
C ALA A 260 7.59 -17.44 3.43
N MET A 261 7.17 -17.26 2.18
CA MET A 261 7.65 -16.20 1.31
C MET A 261 7.14 -14.82 1.74
N GLU A 262 5.90 -14.71 2.24
CA GLU A 262 5.39 -13.47 2.85
C GLU A 262 6.21 -13.09 4.09
N VAL A 263 6.57 -14.06 4.95
CA VAL A 263 7.43 -13.77 6.12
C VAL A 263 8.82 -13.29 5.68
N ALA A 264 9.42 -13.92 4.66
CA ALA A 264 10.73 -13.50 4.13
C ALA A 264 10.68 -12.06 3.56
N GLU A 265 9.60 -11.73 2.84
CA GLU A 265 9.32 -10.38 2.36
C GLU A 265 9.19 -9.39 3.52
N ARG A 266 8.32 -9.69 4.50
CA ARG A 266 8.03 -8.80 5.62
C ARG A 266 9.23 -8.60 6.54
N VAL A 267 10.04 -9.62 6.83
CA VAL A 267 11.30 -9.47 7.58
C VAL A 267 12.30 -8.56 6.85
N SER A 268 12.23 -8.53 5.52
CA SER A 268 13.09 -7.70 4.67
C SER A 268 12.54 -6.29 4.46
N SER A 269 11.25 -6.07 4.75
CA SER A 269 10.60 -4.76 4.65
C SER A 269 10.77 -3.86 5.89
N TYR A 270 11.47 -4.34 6.92
CA TYR A 270 11.94 -3.52 8.04
C TYR A 270 13.47 -3.43 7.99
N ALA A 271 14.01 -2.22 8.12
CA ALA A 271 15.45 -1.99 8.06
C ALA A 271 16.02 -1.49 9.39
N SER A 272 17.22 -1.97 9.70
CA SER A 272 18.12 -1.25 10.60
C SER A 272 18.99 -0.30 9.79
N LEU A 273 19.18 0.92 10.28
CA LEU A 273 20.00 1.96 9.65
C LEU A 273 21.11 2.34 10.62
N GLY A 274 22.36 2.13 10.19
CA GLY A 274 23.52 2.71 10.86
C GLY A 274 23.69 4.18 10.48
N GLN A 275 24.81 4.79 10.88
CA GLN A 275 25.05 6.23 10.63
C GLN A 275 25.01 6.66 9.17
N ARG A 276 25.24 5.74 8.23
CA ARG A 276 25.40 6.07 6.80
C ARG A 276 24.79 5.05 5.82
N ALA A 277 24.29 3.90 6.29
CA ALA A 277 23.88 2.82 5.39
C ALA A 277 22.87 1.88 6.04
N ILE A 278 21.98 1.33 5.22
CA ILE A 278 21.08 0.26 5.61
C ILE A 278 21.90 -1.00 5.92
N SER A 279 21.59 -1.66 7.03
CA SER A 279 22.32 -2.81 7.54
C SER A 279 21.61 -4.13 7.22
N GLY A 280 22.38 -5.22 7.09
CA GLY A 280 21.84 -6.58 6.94
C GLY A 280 21.54 -7.00 5.50
N LEU A 281 21.65 -6.10 4.53
CA LEU A 281 21.50 -6.41 3.11
C LEU A 281 22.67 -7.24 2.57
N ALA A 282 22.41 -7.97 1.48
CA ALA A 282 23.39 -8.77 0.76
C ALA A 282 24.47 -7.91 0.05
N PHE A 283 24.21 -6.61 -0.10
CA PHE A 283 25.05 -5.61 -0.75
C PHE A 283 25.14 -4.34 0.09
N GLU A 284 26.01 -3.42 -0.30
CA GLU A 284 26.11 -2.10 0.33
C GLU A 284 24.97 -1.18 -0.13
N CYS A 285 24.35 -0.50 0.82
CA CYS A 285 23.24 0.41 0.55
C CYS A 285 23.44 1.71 1.33
N PRO A 286 24.33 2.61 0.85
CA PRO A 286 24.56 3.91 1.47
C PRO A 286 23.28 4.75 1.46
N VAL A 287 23.09 5.56 2.49
CA VAL A 287 22.00 6.51 2.61
C VAL A 287 22.55 7.93 2.46
N THR A 288 21.98 8.69 1.53
CA THR A 288 22.34 10.08 1.26
C THR A 288 21.22 10.99 1.72
N ARG A 289 21.56 12.10 2.39
CA ARG A 289 20.58 13.08 2.86
C ARG A 289 20.60 14.32 1.99
N GLY A 290 19.45 14.76 1.50
CA GLY A 290 19.33 15.93 0.64
C GLY A 290 17.92 16.15 0.13
N ALA A 291 17.64 17.35 -0.39
CA ALA A 291 16.45 17.59 -1.20
C ALA A 291 16.62 16.94 -2.59
N GLN A 292 15.52 16.59 -3.26
CA GLN A 292 15.55 15.95 -4.59
C GLN A 292 16.38 16.78 -5.59
N ALA A 293 16.24 18.11 -5.58
CA ALA A 293 16.95 19.01 -6.49
C ALA A 293 18.49 18.95 -6.31
N GLU A 294 18.98 18.69 -5.10
CA GLU A 294 20.41 18.55 -4.79
C GLU A 294 20.97 17.22 -5.32
N LEU A 295 20.10 16.24 -5.60
CA LEU A 295 20.43 14.89 -6.05
C LEU A 295 20.04 14.62 -7.50
N ALA A 296 19.62 15.64 -8.25
CA ALA A 296 19.17 15.49 -9.64
C ALA A 296 20.24 14.86 -10.56
N GLY A 297 21.54 15.08 -10.28
CA GLY A 297 22.65 14.45 -11.00
C GLY A 297 22.85 12.95 -10.73
N GLN A 298 22.10 12.36 -9.80
CA GLN A 298 22.18 10.95 -9.40
C GLN A 298 20.91 10.16 -9.77
N ASN A 299 20.10 10.69 -10.69
CA ASN A 299 18.81 10.11 -11.10
C ASN A 299 17.90 9.84 -9.88
N ALA A 300 17.78 10.83 -8.99
CA ALA A 300 16.84 10.76 -7.87
C ALA A 300 15.39 10.77 -8.38
N LEU A 301 14.58 9.87 -7.83
CA LEU A 301 13.17 9.70 -8.17
C LEU A 301 12.45 11.05 -8.16
N ASP A 302 11.79 11.35 -9.28
CA ASP A 302 10.99 12.56 -9.40
C ASP A 302 9.70 12.44 -8.60
N LEU A 303 9.67 13.07 -7.41
CA LEU A 303 8.56 12.99 -6.48
C LEU A 303 7.31 13.70 -7.01
N SER A 304 7.44 14.59 -8.01
CA SER A 304 6.28 15.21 -8.67
C SER A 304 5.47 14.23 -9.53
N ARG A 305 6.08 13.09 -9.90
CA ARG A 305 5.41 12.01 -10.63
C ARG A 305 4.69 11.02 -9.71
N LEU A 306 4.91 11.13 -8.39
CA LEU A 306 4.20 10.32 -7.41
C LEU A 306 2.85 10.95 -7.07
N ARG A 307 1.88 10.11 -6.71
CA ARG A 307 0.55 10.53 -6.27
C ARG A 307 0.57 10.86 -4.77
N LEU A 308 1.38 11.84 -4.39
CA LEU A 308 1.48 12.28 -2.99
C LEU A 308 0.23 13.06 -2.57
N GLU A 309 -0.19 12.85 -1.32
CA GLU A 309 -1.32 13.54 -0.70
C GLU A 309 -1.08 15.03 -0.50
N ALA A 310 0.19 15.41 -0.35
CA ALA A 310 0.66 16.79 -0.37
C ALA A 310 1.87 16.91 -1.30
N PRO A 311 1.98 17.96 -2.14
CA PRO A 311 3.14 18.16 -3.00
C PRO A 311 4.46 18.18 -2.22
N TYR A 312 5.49 17.57 -2.80
CA TYR A 312 6.87 17.73 -2.32
C TYR A 312 7.34 19.17 -2.55
N ARG A 313 7.93 19.79 -1.52
CA ARG A 313 8.33 21.23 -1.52
C ARG A 313 9.82 21.41 -1.24
N GLY A 314 10.64 20.42 -1.60
CA GLY A 314 12.09 20.49 -1.36
C GLY A 314 12.49 20.08 0.06
N GLN A 315 11.66 19.28 0.75
CA GLN A 315 12.03 18.73 2.05
C GLN A 315 13.31 17.91 1.94
N THR A 316 14.20 18.00 2.93
CA THR A 316 15.38 17.14 2.99
C THR A 316 14.96 15.72 3.37
N LEU A 317 15.34 14.74 2.54
CA LEU A 317 15.01 13.32 2.74
C LEU A 317 16.26 12.45 2.78
N HIS A 318 16.11 11.21 3.22
CA HIS A 318 17.06 10.12 3.19
C HIS A 318 16.78 9.26 1.96
N TRP A 319 17.79 9.13 1.11
CA TRP A 319 17.73 8.45 -0.17
C TRP A 319 18.63 7.23 -0.16
N MET A 320 18.18 6.14 -0.79
CA MET A 320 18.96 4.92 -0.97
C MET A 320 19.05 4.54 -2.46
N PRO A 321 20.07 3.76 -2.88
CA PRO A 321 20.16 3.22 -4.23
C PRO A 321 18.93 2.39 -4.62
N ALA A 322 18.52 2.56 -5.87
CA ALA A 322 17.49 1.80 -6.54
C ALA A 322 17.84 1.61 -8.03
N GLN A 323 16.96 0.91 -8.74
CA GLN A 323 17.08 0.64 -10.17
C GLN A 323 15.82 1.13 -10.88
N GLU A 324 15.94 2.06 -11.82
CA GLU A 324 14.84 2.48 -12.69
C GLU A 324 14.88 1.68 -14.00
N ARG A 325 13.74 1.15 -14.43
CA ARG A 325 13.55 0.61 -15.77
C ARG A 325 13.27 1.76 -16.74
N THR A 326 14.16 1.92 -17.73
CA THR A 326 14.12 2.95 -18.78
C THR A 326 13.91 2.33 -20.16
N ALA A 327 13.71 3.10 -21.23
CA ALA A 327 13.61 2.53 -22.58
C ALA A 327 14.88 1.75 -23.03
N THR A 328 16.05 2.07 -22.48
CA THR A 328 17.34 1.50 -22.91
C THR A 328 17.86 0.37 -22.00
N GLY A 329 17.20 0.10 -20.88
CA GLY A 329 17.63 -0.91 -19.91
C GLY A 329 17.31 -0.53 -18.48
N ILE A 330 18.00 -1.15 -17.54
CA ILE A 330 18.00 -0.75 -16.13
C ILE A 330 19.06 0.34 -15.92
N ALA A 331 18.69 1.42 -15.25
CA ALA A 331 19.58 2.51 -14.86
C ALA A 331 19.64 2.65 -13.33
N PRO A 332 20.79 3.03 -12.75
CA PRO A 332 20.85 3.42 -11.35
C PRO A 332 19.92 4.60 -11.05
N ALA A 333 19.31 4.60 -9.88
CA ALA A 333 18.45 5.66 -9.38
C ALA A 333 18.62 5.83 -7.87
N LEU A 334 18.04 6.89 -7.31
CA LEU A 334 17.86 7.05 -5.87
C LEU A 334 16.37 7.10 -5.52
N ILE A 335 15.99 6.46 -4.42
CA ILE A 335 14.61 6.43 -3.91
C ILE A 335 14.58 6.84 -2.43
N PRO A 336 13.54 7.57 -1.95
CA PRO A 336 13.40 7.85 -0.53
C PRO A 336 13.24 6.57 0.29
N VAL A 337 14.00 6.44 1.38
CA VAL A 337 13.98 5.27 2.27
C VAL A 337 12.57 5.04 2.84
N GLN A 338 11.86 6.13 3.16
CA GLN A 338 10.50 6.10 3.68
C GLN A 338 9.43 5.61 2.69
N LEU A 339 9.76 5.40 1.41
CA LEU A 339 8.87 4.78 0.42
C LEU A 339 9.18 3.29 0.17
N VAL A 340 10.22 2.77 0.84
CA VAL A 340 10.72 1.41 0.67
C VAL A 340 10.43 0.52 1.88
N TYR A 341 10.74 1.02 3.08
CA TYR A 341 10.61 0.25 4.32
C TYR A 341 9.34 0.61 5.08
N LEU A 342 8.68 -0.41 5.64
CA LEU A 342 7.56 -0.22 6.55
C LEU A 342 8.05 0.37 7.87
N PHE A 343 7.30 1.32 8.42
CA PHE A 343 7.62 1.98 9.69
C PHE A 343 9.05 2.60 9.70
N ALA A 344 9.47 3.19 8.58
CA ALA A 344 10.68 3.99 8.50
C ALA A 344 10.44 5.36 9.19
N ASN A 345 11.02 5.55 10.38
CA ASN A 345 10.99 6.84 11.08
C ASN A 345 12.42 7.42 11.09
N LEU A 346 12.62 8.46 10.30
CA LEU A 346 13.92 9.11 10.08
C LEU A 346 13.81 10.61 10.38
N ASP A 347 14.95 11.30 10.49
CA ASP A 347 15.01 12.75 10.77
C ASP A 347 14.61 13.59 9.54
N GLU A 348 13.35 13.43 9.11
CA GLU A 348 12.75 13.98 7.89
C GLU A 348 11.22 14.08 7.99
N GLN A 349 10.61 14.80 7.05
CA GLN A 349 9.15 14.90 6.97
C GLN A 349 8.56 13.75 6.15
N SER A 350 7.38 13.28 6.55
CA SER A 350 6.66 12.20 5.86
C SER A 350 6.12 12.66 4.50
N LEU A 351 6.38 11.88 3.45
CA LEU A 351 5.85 12.09 2.11
C LEU A 351 4.41 11.61 1.98
N VAL A 352 4.03 10.62 2.78
CA VAL A 352 2.71 9.97 2.78
C VAL A 352 2.21 9.78 4.21
N SER A 353 0.90 9.68 4.38
CA SER A 353 0.22 9.55 5.67
C SER A 353 0.42 8.16 6.27
N ALA A 354 0.35 7.13 5.44
CA ALA A 354 0.50 5.74 5.83
C ALA A 354 1.00 4.90 4.65
N LEU A 355 2.29 4.57 4.64
CA LEU A 355 2.84 3.65 3.63
C LEU A 355 2.39 2.21 3.91
N GLY A 356 1.66 1.62 2.97
CA GLY A 356 1.31 0.20 2.99
C GLY A 356 2.40 -0.71 2.40
N SER A 357 2.13 -2.01 2.39
CA SER A 357 3.02 -3.04 1.83
C SER A 357 3.09 -3.08 0.31
N THR A 358 2.18 -2.40 -0.39
CA THR A 358 2.06 -2.40 -1.85
C THR A 358 3.40 -2.40 -2.58
N GLY A 359 3.62 -3.40 -3.42
CA GLY A 359 4.82 -3.53 -4.23
C GLY A 359 6.00 -4.17 -3.50
N LEU A 360 5.83 -4.65 -2.27
CA LEU A 360 6.78 -5.56 -1.66
C LEU A 360 6.49 -6.98 -2.16
N ALA A 361 7.53 -7.67 -2.62
CA ALA A 361 7.40 -9.07 -2.96
C ALA A 361 8.71 -9.82 -2.75
N SER A 362 8.59 -11.08 -2.38
CA SER A 362 9.68 -12.06 -2.46
C SER A 362 9.50 -13.01 -3.64
N GLY A 363 10.55 -13.72 -4.01
CA GLY A 363 10.52 -14.70 -5.09
C GLY A 363 11.68 -15.69 -5.02
N ASN A 364 11.63 -16.79 -5.78
CA ASN A 364 12.77 -17.70 -5.88
C ASN A 364 13.93 -17.08 -6.66
N THR A 365 13.62 -16.13 -7.55
CA THR A 365 14.56 -15.28 -8.27
C THR A 365 14.16 -13.82 -8.10
N LEU A 366 15.05 -12.89 -8.48
CA LEU A 366 14.74 -11.47 -8.45
C LEU A 366 13.64 -11.11 -9.46
N GLU A 367 13.58 -11.78 -10.61
CA GLU A 367 12.55 -11.58 -11.63
C GLU A 367 11.19 -12.05 -11.14
N GLU A 368 11.10 -13.20 -10.46
CA GLU A 368 9.85 -13.63 -9.82
C GLU A 368 9.37 -12.56 -8.82
N ALA A 369 10.27 -12.08 -7.96
CA ALA A 369 9.94 -11.06 -6.97
C ALA A 369 9.47 -9.75 -7.64
N LYS A 370 10.14 -9.29 -8.72
CA LYS A 370 9.73 -8.10 -9.48
C LYS A 370 8.38 -8.26 -10.17
N VAL A 371 8.09 -9.43 -10.75
CA VAL A 371 6.78 -9.73 -11.34
C VAL A 371 5.68 -9.64 -10.28
N HIS A 372 5.88 -10.28 -9.12
CA HIS A 372 4.93 -10.24 -8.03
C HIS A 372 4.71 -8.81 -7.51
N ALA A 373 5.78 -8.05 -7.29
CA ALA A 373 5.70 -6.65 -6.85
C ALA A 373 4.94 -5.77 -7.85
N LEU A 374 5.21 -5.91 -9.16
CA LEU A 374 4.49 -5.15 -10.18
C LEU A 374 3.02 -5.54 -10.28
N CYS A 375 2.70 -6.83 -10.19
CA CYS A 375 1.31 -7.29 -10.17
C CYS A 375 0.55 -6.69 -8.99
N GLU A 376 1.14 -6.65 -7.79
CA GLU A 376 0.51 -6.04 -6.62
C GLU A 376 0.35 -4.51 -6.79
N VAL A 377 1.35 -3.81 -7.34
CA VAL A 377 1.23 -2.38 -7.66
C VAL A 377 0.06 -2.13 -8.63
N ILE A 378 -0.03 -2.93 -9.70
CA ILE A 378 -1.12 -2.83 -10.69
C ILE A 378 -2.47 -3.17 -10.06
N GLU A 379 -2.53 -4.16 -9.18
CA GLU A 379 -3.73 -4.55 -8.46
C GLU A 379 -4.27 -3.40 -7.59
N ARG A 380 -3.40 -2.80 -6.78
CA ARG A 380 -3.77 -1.70 -5.87
C ARG A 380 -4.12 -0.44 -6.62
N ASP A 381 -3.40 -0.15 -7.70
CA ASP A 381 -3.74 0.92 -8.62
C ASP A 381 -5.13 0.71 -9.23
N ALA A 382 -5.39 -0.48 -9.80
CA ALA A 382 -6.66 -0.81 -10.43
C ALA A 382 -7.82 -0.73 -9.42
N GLU A 383 -7.62 -1.16 -8.18
CA GLU A 383 -8.59 -1.01 -7.09
C GLU A 383 -8.90 0.46 -6.80
N ALA A 384 -7.85 1.30 -6.72
CA ALA A 384 -7.99 2.73 -6.41
C ALA A 384 -8.63 3.52 -7.54
N VAL A 385 -8.38 3.16 -8.82
CA VAL A 385 -8.84 3.96 -9.96
C VAL A 385 -10.07 3.41 -10.67
N THR A 386 -10.58 2.23 -10.32
CA THR A 386 -11.75 1.63 -10.98
C THR A 386 -13.03 1.79 -10.15
N PRO A 387 -13.99 2.63 -10.59
CA PRO A 387 -15.30 2.69 -9.98
C PRO A 387 -16.01 1.33 -9.99
N PHE A 388 -16.76 1.05 -8.93
CA PHE A 388 -17.68 -0.07 -8.92
C PHE A 388 -18.78 0.13 -9.97
N ALA A 389 -18.97 -0.89 -10.81
CA ALA A 389 -19.98 -0.91 -11.86
C ALA A 389 -20.54 -2.31 -12.06
N LEU A 390 -21.84 -2.50 -11.85
CA LEU A 390 -22.53 -3.79 -12.07
C LEU A 390 -22.36 -4.31 -13.51
N SER A 391 -22.21 -3.43 -14.50
CA SER A 391 -21.97 -3.81 -15.90
C SER A 391 -20.63 -4.51 -16.13
N ARG A 392 -19.67 -4.39 -15.20
CA ARG A 392 -18.38 -5.09 -15.21
C ARG A 392 -18.38 -6.38 -14.40
N CYS A 393 -19.52 -6.72 -13.78
CA CYS A 393 -19.63 -7.82 -12.85
C CYS A 393 -20.10 -9.12 -13.51
N PHE A 394 -19.72 -10.26 -12.95
CA PHE A 394 -20.04 -11.59 -13.49
C PHE A 394 -20.01 -12.67 -12.41
N ARG A 395 -20.63 -13.82 -12.71
CA ARG A 395 -20.43 -15.09 -11.98
C ARG A 395 -19.41 -15.96 -12.71
N LEU A 396 -18.75 -16.83 -11.96
CA LEU A 396 -17.70 -17.69 -12.47
C LEU A 396 -18.15 -19.16 -12.54
N GLU A 397 -17.82 -19.82 -13.63
CA GLU A 397 -17.76 -21.28 -13.74
C GLU A 397 -16.31 -21.70 -14.02
N ALA A 398 -15.93 -22.90 -13.60
CA ALA A 398 -14.59 -23.44 -13.84
C ALA A 398 -14.65 -24.92 -14.23
N ALA A 399 -13.80 -25.32 -15.17
CA ALA A 399 -13.53 -26.71 -15.51
C ALA A 399 -12.35 -27.28 -14.70
N ASP A 400 -11.42 -26.44 -14.20
CA ASP A 400 -10.41 -26.88 -13.23
C ASP A 400 -11.10 -27.47 -11.99
N GLU A 401 -10.87 -28.76 -11.72
CA GLU A 401 -11.56 -29.51 -10.68
C GLU A 401 -11.39 -28.92 -9.28
N ARG A 402 -10.22 -28.32 -8.98
CA ARG A 402 -9.95 -27.75 -7.65
C ARG A 402 -10.73 -26.46 -7.46
N VAL A 403 -10.80 -25.61 -8.48
CA VAL A 403 -11.56 -24.36 -8.44
C VAL A 403 -13.07 -24.65 -8.47
N ALA A 404 -13.52 -25.55 -9.35
CA ALA A 404 -14.92 -25.97 -9.42
C ALA A 404 -15.40 -26.53 -8.07
N LYS A 405 -14.58 -27.37 -7.43
CA LYS A 405 -14.86 -27.89 -6.09
C LYS A 405 -14.93 -26.76 -5.05
N LEU A 406 -14.00 -25.81 -5.07
CA LEU A 406 -14.02 -24.68 -4.12
C LEU A 406 -15.30 -23.86 -4.27
N LEU A 407 -15.71 -23.54 -5.49
CA LEU A 407 -16.96 -22.82 -5.75
C LEU A 407 -18.17 -23.60 -5.22
N ALA A 408 -18.24 -24.90 -5.50
CA ALA A 408 -19.32 -25.76 -5.01
C ALA A 408 -19.35 -25.87 -3.47
N ASP A 409 -18.19 -25.98 -2.82
CA ASP A 409 -18.09 -26.01 -1.35
C ASP A 409 -18.53 -24.67 -0.72
N ILE A 410 -18.19 -23.54 -1.35
CA ILE A 410 -18.64 -22.19 -0.95
C ILE A 410 -20.16 -22.08 -1.06
N GLU A 411 -20.73 -22.51 -2.19
CA GLU A 411 -22.18 -22.53 -2.40
C GLU A 411 -22.90 -23.45 -1.42
N ALA A 412 -22.31 -24.60 -1.08
CA ALA A 412 -22.85 -25.52 -0.08
C ALA A 412 -22.89 -24.92 1.34
N CYS A 413 -22.04 -23.92 1.64
CA CYS A 413 -22.12 -23.13 2.87
C CYS A 413 -23.23 -22.04 2.81
N GLY A 414 -23.94 -21.92 1.68
CA GLY A 414 -24.90 -20.85 1.41
C GLY A 414 -24.23 -19.49 1.19
N MET A 415 -22.97 -19.47 0.75
CA MET A 415 -22.27 -18.25 0.38
C MET A 415 -22.34 -18.05 -1.13
N SER A 416 -22.45 -16.79 -1.57
CA SER A 416 -22.52 -16.42 -2.97
C SER A 416 -21.41 -15.45 -3.31
N VAL A 417 -20.38 -15.95 -4.00
CA VAL A 417 -19.29 -15.12 -4.51
C VAL A 417 -19.58 -14.70 -5.95
N TRP A 418 -19.22 -13.46 -6.28
CA TRP A 418 -19.30 -12.90 -7.61
C TRP A 418 -18.08 -12.01 -7.85
N PHE A 419 -17.88 -11.57 -9.09
CA PHE A 419 -16.61 -10.97 -9.51
C PHE A 419 -16.86 -9.68 -10.27
N MET A 420 -15.92 -8.74 -10.19
CA MET A 420 -15.85 -7.56 -11.05
C MET A 420 -14.53 -7.60 -11.82
N ASP A 421 -14.61 -7.37 -13.13
CA ASP A 421 -13.43 -7.16 -13.95
C ASP A 421 -12.87 -5.76 -13.67
N CYS A 422 -11.71 -5.69 -13.03
CA CYS A 422 -11.00 -4.45 -12.69
C CYS A 422 -9.83 -4.18 -13.64
N THR A 423 -9.72 -4.88 -14.77
CA THR A 423 -8.60 -4.71 -15.72
C THR A 423 -8.45 -3.22 -16.06
N PRO A 424 -7.27 -2.62 -15.78
CA PRO A 424 -7.00 -1.21 -16.06
C PRO A 424 -6.82 -0.99 -17.56
N GLU A 425 -6.70 0.28 -17.96
CA GLU A 425 -6.62 0.69 -19.37
C GLU A 425 -5.46 0.05 -20.15
N PHE A 426 -4.37 -0.30 -19.46
CA PHE A 426 -3.21 -0.98 -20.06
C PHE A 426 -3.36 -2.51 -20.12
N GLY A 427 -4.52 -3.06 -19.78
CA GLY A 427 -4.91 -4.41 -20.18
C GLY A 427 -4.25 -5.58 -19.43
N VAL A 428 -3.60 -5.34 -18.27
CA VAL A 428 -3.12 -6.44 -17.41
C VAL A 428 -4.31 -7.00 -16.62
N PRO A 429 -4.66 -8.30 -16.75
CA PRO A 429 -5.83 -8.86 -16.10
C PRO A 429 -5.86 -8.58 -14.59
N CYS A 430 -6.97 -8.03 -14.11
CA CYS A 430 -7.19 -7.71 -12.70
C CYS A 430 -8.65 -7.93 -12.32
N TYR A 431 -8.89 -8.62 -11.20
CA TYR A 431 -10.23 -9.00 -10.77
C TYR A 431 -10.45 -8.69 -9.30
N LYS A 432 -11.68 -8.26 -8.98
CA LYS A 432 -12.20 -8.16 -7.60
C LYS A 432 -13.16 -9.31 -7.38
N ALA A 433 -12.89 -10.18 -6.42
CA ALA A 433 -13.84 -11.17 -5.94
C ALA A 433 -14.62 -10.57 -4.76
N ILE A 434 -15.93 -10.76 -4.74
CA ILE A 434 -16.85 -10.06 -3.84
C ILE A 434 -17.77 -11.07 -3.17
N LEU A 435 -17.89 -10.94 -1.85
CA LEU A 435 -18.88 -11.61 -1.02
C LEU A 435 -19.56 -10.56 -0.13
N THR A 436 -20.89 -10.46 -0.22
CA THR A 436 -21.66 -9.54 0.61
C THR A 436 -22.20 -10.29 1.84
N GLY A 437 -21.80 -9.90 3.04
CA GLY A 437 -22.32 -10.48 4.28
C GLY A 437 -23.82 -10.22 4.45
N ARG A 438 -24.46 -10.93 5.39
CA ARG A 438 -25.92 -10.81 5.60
C ARG A 438 -26.38 -9.41 6.02
N HIS A 439 -25.47 -8.62 6.57
CA HIS A 439 -25.75 -7.26 7.02
C HIS A 439 -25.40 -6.21 5.95
N GLY A 440 -25.03 -6.63 4.74
CA GLY A 440 -24.67 -5.75 3.63
C GLY A 440 -23.20 -5.34 3.61
N ASP A 441 -22.39 -5.83 4.54
CA ASP A 441 -20.94 -5.61 4.54
C ASP A 441 -20.28 -6.26 3.32
N VAL A 442 -19.46 -5.49 2.62
CA VAL A 442 -18.76 -5.95 1.41
C VAL A 442 -17.40 -6.50 1.80
N ASN A 443 -17.20 -7.80 1.60
CA ASN A 443 -15.92 -8.48 1.77
C ASN A 443 -15.34 -8.72 0.38
N LYS A 444 -14.10 -8.29 0.16
CA LYS A 444 -13.46 -8.35 -1.16
C LYS A 444 -12.03 -8.84 -1.09
N GLY A 445 -11.62 -9.57 -2.11
CA GLY A 445 -10.23 -9.91 -2.40
C GLY A 445 -9.91 -9.45 -3.83
N MET A 446 -8.64 -9.13 -4.06
CA MET A 446 -8.17 -8.62 -5.35
C MET A 446 -7.07 -9.55 -5.89
N GLY A 447 -6.84 -9.48 -7.20
CA GLY A 447 -5.76 -10.24 -7.83
C GLY A 447 -5.47 -9.69 -9.21
N ALA A 448 -4.18 -9.51 -9.52
CA ALA A 448 -3.73 -9.10 -10.84
C ALA A 448 -2.56 -9.95 -11.36
N GLY A 449 -2.44 -10.03 -12.68
CA GLY A 449 -1.27 -10.63 -13.34
C GLY A 449 -1.56 -11.04 -14.77
N LEU A 450 -0.50 -11.38 -15.52
CA LEU A 450 -0.63 -11.72 -16.94
C LEU A 450 -1.50 -12.96 -17.20
N CYS A 451 -1.64 -13.86 -16.22
CA CYS A 451 -2.53 -15.01 -16.30
C CYS A 451 -3.84 -14.72 -15.54
N GLY A 452 -4.88 -14.37 -16.30
CA GLY A 452 -6.19 -14.02 -15.76
C GLY A 452 -6.82 -15.09 -14.86
N PRO A 453 -6.78 -16.39 -15.21
CA PRO A 453 -7.25 -17.45 -14.32
C PRO A 453 -6.57 -17.44 -12.95
N ARG A 454 -5.24 -17.28 -12.90
CA ARG A 454 -4.49 -17.22 -11.63
C ARG A 454 -4.81 -15.96 -10.84
N ALA A 455 -4.91 -14.81 -11.51
CA ALA A 455 -5.29 -13.55 -10.87
C ALA A 455 -6.68 -13.65 -10.21
N LEU A 456 -7.66 -14.25 -10.90
CA LEU A 456 -9.00 -14.43 -10.36
C LEU A 456 -9.04 -15.39 -9.18
N VAL A 457 -8.31 -16.52 -9.25
CA VAL A 457 -8.20 -17.46 -8.12
C VAL A 457 -7.54 -16.78 -6.91
N SER A 458 -6.51 -15.95 -7.13
CA SER A 458 -5.91 -15.14 -6.07
C SER A 458 -6.98 -14.29 -5.38
N ALA A 459 -7.72 -13.48 -6.16
CA ALA A 459 -8.81 -12.64 -5.67
C ALA A 459 -9.84 -13.43 -4.85
N LEU A 460 -10.27 -14.60 -5.33
CA LEU A 460 -11.21 -15.48 -4.62
C LEU A 460 -10.66 -15.92 -3.26
N THR A 461 -9.43 -16.41 -3.22
CA THR A 461 -8.83 -16.95 -1.99
C THR A 461 -8.50 -15.90 -0.95
N GLU A 462 -8.43 -14.62 -1.35
CA GLU A 462 -8.14 -13.49 -0.47
C GLU A 462 -9.34 -12.89 0.24
N ILE A 463 -10.58 -13.20 -0.18
CA ILE A 463 -11.79 -12.65 0.47
C ILE A 463 -11.72 -12.92 1.98
N PRO A 464 -11.71 -11.88 2.84
CA PRO A 464 -11.53 -12.02 4.29
C PRO A 464 -12.86 -12.40 4.96
N TYR A 465 -13.34 -13.61 4.69
CA TYR A 465 -14.60 -14.14 5.22
C TYR A 465 -14.41 -15.54 5.81
N PRO A 466 -15.09 -15.90 6.92
CA PRO A 466 -14.92 -17.22 7.53
C PRO A 466 -15.18 -18.37 6.56
N TYR A 467 -14.31 -19.39 6.57
CA TYR A 467 -14.46 -20.57 5.69
C TYR A 467 -14.04 -21.88 6.37
N PRO A 468 -14.90 -22.92 6.41
CA PRO A 468 -16.35 -22.84 6.15
C PRO A 468 -17.02 -21.87 7.13
N GLY A 469 -18.03 -21.14 6.67
CA GLY A 469 -18.56 -19.99 7.39
C GLY A 469 -20.06 -19.76 7.21
N PRO A 470 -20.59 -18.67 7.79
CA PRO A 470 -22.00 -18.36 7.73
C PRO A 470 -22.44 -17.97 6.32
N ALA A 471 -23.66 -18.36 5.95
CA ALA A 471 -24.24 -17.98 4.65
C ALA A 471 -24.22 -16.46 4.43
N SER A 472 -23.96 -16.03 3.20
CA SER A 472 -23.88 -14.63 2.79
C SER A 472 -25.20 -14.13 2.20
N ALA A 473 -25.26 -12.85 1.80
CA ALA A 473 -26.31 -12.37 0.90
C ALA A 473 -26.12 -13.00 -0.50
N PRO A 474 -27.20 -13.12 -1.31
CA PRO A 474 -27.09 -13.58 -2.69
C PRO A 474 -26.28 -12.60 -3.54
N ALA A 475 -25.63 -13.11 -4.59
CA ALA A 475 -25.06 -12.24 -5.63
C ALA A 475 -26.18 -11.44 -6.33
N PRO A 476 -25.85 -10.28 -6.92
CA PRO A 476 -26.79 -9.53 -7.76
C PRO A 476 -27.43 -10.42 -8.85
N GLU A 477 -28.70 -10.19 -9.12
CA GLU A 477 -29.43 -10.92 -10.16
C GLU A 477 -28.96 -10.51 -11.57
N GLY A 478 -29.09 -11.42 -12.53
CA GLY A 478 -28.83 -11.14 -13.94
C GLY A 478 -27.36 -10.94 -14.33
N LEU A 479 -26.41 -11.25 -13.44
CA LEU A 479 -24.99 -11.21 -13.79
C LEU A 479 -24.65 -12.25 -14.87
N PRO A 480 -23.88 -11.89 -15.91
CA PRO A 480 -23.41 -12.85 -16.90
C PRO A 480 -22.49 -13.88 -16.25
N VAL A 481 -22.44 -15.08 -16.82
CA VAL A 481 -21.51 -16.13 -16.40
C VAL A 481 -20.29 -16.10 -17.33
N ARG A 482 -19.08 -16.14 -16.77
CA ARG A 482 -17.82 -16.32 -17.50
C ARG A 482 -17.16 -17.61 -17.03
N ARG A 483 -16.47 -18.29 -17.96
CA ARG A 483 -15.63 -19.44 -17.62
C ARG A 483 -14.25 -18.98 -17.23
N LEU A 484 -13.67 -19.61 -16.20
CA LEU A 484 -12.32 -19.36 -15.74
C LEU A 484 -11.31 -19.54 -16.88
N GLU A 485 -11.48 -20.56 -17.70
CA GLU A 485 -10.54 -20.92 -18.78
C GLU A 485 -10.58 -19.94 -19.97
N ASP A 486 -11.64 -19.15 -20.10
CA ASP A 486 -11.80 -18.17 -21.18
C ASP A 486 -11.20 -16.80 -20.80
N LEU A 487 -10.69 -16.65 -19.57
CA LEU A 487 -10.04 -15.42 -19.14
C LEU A 487 -8.69 -15.24 -19.84
N PRO A 488 -8.29 -13.99 -20.15
CA PRO A 488 -7.05 -13.70 -20.88
C PRO A 488 -5.81 -14.25 -20.18
N ASP A 489 -4.89 -14.82 -20.96
CA ASP A 489 -3.57 -15.24 -20.51
C ASP A 489 -2.48 -14.70 -21.45
N PHE A 490 -1.66 -13.80 -20.92
CA PHE A 490 -0.52 -13.19 -21.58
C PHE A 490 0.81 -13.67 -21.02
N SER A 491 0.79 -14.68 -20.14
CA SER A 491 2.00 -15.24 -19.56
C SER A 491 2.89 -15.89 -20.62
N THR A 492 4.18 -15.93 -20.30
CA THR A 492 5.24 -16.39 -21.20
C THR A 492 5.78 -17.75 -20.78
N GLY A 493 5.40 -18.23 -19.60
CA GLY A 493 5.93 -19.45 -18.99
C GLY A 493 7.30 -19.26 -18.33
N SER A 494 7.81 -18.03 -18.22
CA SER A 494 9.03 -17.67 -17.48
C SER A 494 8.84 -16.36 -16.70
N ALA A 495 9.55 -16.21 -15.58
CA ALA A 495 9.50 -14.94 -14.83
C ALA A 495 10.19 -13.81 -15.59
N GLU A 496 11.27 -14.13 -16.30
CA GLU A 496 12.04 -13.21 -17.13
C GLU A 496 11.17 -12.64 -18.28
N GLY A 497 10.40 -13.48 -18.97
CA GLY A 497 9.49 -13.06 -20.03
C GLY A 497 8.26 -12.31 -19.50
N ASP A 498 7.69 -12.75 -18.38
CA ASP A 498 6.55 -12.06 -17.74
C ASP A 498 6.96 -10.66 -17.26
N LEU A 499 8.17 -10.53 -16.69
CA LEU A 499 8.71 -9.24 -16.29
C LEU A 499 8.87 -8.31 -17.49
N LEU A 500 9.41 -8.80 -18.61
CA LEU A 500 9.57 -8.02 -19.82
C LEU A 500 8.22 -7.51 -20.34
N VAL A 501 7.19 -8.36 -20.40
CA VAL A 501 5.85 -7.94 -20.84
C VAL A 501 5.28 -6.85 -19.93
N LEU A 502 5.39 -6.98 -18.60
CA LEU A 502 4.91 -5.98 -17.65
C LEU A 502 5.67 -4.67 -17.76
N GLU A 503 7.00 -4.71 -17.77
CA GLU A 503 7.87 -3.53 -17.90
C GLU A 503 7.62 -2.78 -19.22
N GLU A 504 7.57 -3.49 -20.34
CA GLU A 504 7.31 -2.88 -21.65
C GLU A 504 5.89 -2.31 -21.75
N THR A 505 4.90 -2.93 -21.10
CA THR A 505 3.54 -2.39 -21.00
C THR A 505 3.52 -1.07 -20.24
N LEU A 506 4.23 -0.99 -19.10
CA LEU A 506 4.31 0.25 -18.32
C LEU A 506 5.09 1.33 -19.10
N LEU A 507 6.24 0.98 -19.69
CA LEU A 507 7.06 1.91 -20.47
C LEU A 507 6.32 2.48 -21.68
N ALA A 508 5.57 1.65 -22.41
CA ALA A 508 4.76 2.07 -23.55
C ALA A 508 3.69 3.11 -23.17
N ASN A 509 3.32 3.16 -21.89
CA ASN A 509 2.38 4.13 -21.31
C ASN A 509 3.07 5.24 -20.51
N GLY A 510 4.39 5.42 -20.65
CA GLY A 510 5.17 6.47 -19.99
C GLY A 510 5.42 6.24 -18.49
N LEU A 511 5.08 5.07 -17.98
CA LEU A 511 5.27 4.67 -16.59
C LEU A 511 6.61 3.93 -16.46
N LYS A 512 7.49 4.40 -15.57
CA LYS A 512 8.84 3.84 -15.40
C LYS A 512 8.97 3.13 -14.05
N PRO A 513 8.94 1.80 -14.00
CA PRO A 513 9.14 1.07 -12.75
C PRO A 513 10.48 1.39 -12.08
N VAL A 514 10.47 1.50 -10.76
CA VAL A 514 11.65 1.65 -9.91
C VAL A 514 11.66 0.53 -8.88
N TYR A 515 12.79 -0.14 -8.74
CA TYR A 515 12.98 -1.28 -7.85
C TYR A 515 14.04 -0.98 -6.80
N ALA A 516 13.71 -1.14 -5.53
CA ALA A 516 14.67 -1.24 -4.45
C ALA A 516 14.82 -2.71 -4.06
N GLU A 517 16.01 -3.27 -4.23
CA GLU A 517 16.29 -4.63 -3.76
C GLU A 517 16.45 -4.61 -2.23
N LEU A 518 15.86 -5.60 -1.55
CA LEU A 518 15.85 -5.74 -0.09
C LEU A 518 16.39 -7.10 0.36
N THR A 519 17.03 -7.84 -0.55
CA THR A 519 17.62 -9.16 -0.27
C THR A 519 18.56 -9.10 0.93
N ARG A 520 18.15 -9.73 2.03
CA ARG A 520 18.98 -9.80 3.24
C ARG A 520 20.07 -10.85 3.09
N ARG A 521 21.27 -10.54 3.58
CA ARG A 521 22.42 -11.46 3.55
C ARG A 521 22.18 -12.75 4.32
N ASP A 522 21.43 -12.64 5.41
CA ASP A 522 21.17 -13.75 6.33
C ASP A 522 20.07 -14.70 5.83
N LEU A 523 19.13 -14.20 5.02
CA LEU A 523 18.09 -15.00 4.37
C LEU A 523 18.49 -15.47 2.97
N GLY A 524 19.11 -14.62 2.15
CA GLY A 524 19.44 -14.96 0.76
C GLY A 524 18.23 -15.23 -0.13
N ILE A 525 17.03 -14.82 0.31
CA ILE A 525 15.79 -14.89 -0.47
C ILE A 525 15.62 -13.53 -1.14
N PRO A 526 15.47 -13.48 -2.48
CA PRO A 526 15.18 -12.25 -3.20
C PRO A 526 13.93 -11.55 -2.67
N VAL A 527 14.07 -10.27 -2.33
CA VAL A 527 12.96 -9.38 -1.97
C VAL A 527 13.16 -8.04 -2.65
N VAL A 528 12.08 -7.44 -3.13
CA VAL A 528 12.08 -6.13 -3.79
C VAL A 528 10.89 -5.31 -3.33
N ARG A 529 11.08 -3.99 -3.25
CA ARG A 529 10.00 -3.00 -3.32
C ARG A 529 9.95 -2.42 -4.74
N ALA A 530 8.82 -2.51 -5.42
CA ALA A 530 8.55 -1.81 -6.67
C ALA A 530 7.72 -0.55 -6.43
N LEU A 531 8.07 0.54 -7.10
CA LEU A 531 7.25 1.74 -7.26
C LEU A 531 7.07 2.03 -8.74
N VAL A 532 5.88 2.47 -9.13
CA VAL A 532 5.61 2.90 -10.51
C VAL A 532 5.06 4.33 -10.48
N PRO A 533 5.92 5.35 -10.62
CA PRO A 533 5.48 6.74 -10.63
C PRO A 533 4.41 6.99 -11.69
N GLY A 534 3.29 7.54 -11.23
CA GLY A 534 2.08 7.75 -12.02
C GLY A 534 0.90 6.84 -11.62
N LEU A 535 1.18 5.70 -10.99
CA LEU A 535 0.19 4.80 -10.39
C LEU A 535 -0.05 5.14 -8.92
N GLU A 536 -1.21 4.73 -8.40
CA GLU A 536 -1.55 4.90 -6.98
C GLU A 536 -0.73 3.96 -6.09
N MET A 537 -0.19 4.49 -4.98
CA MET A 537 0.65 3.73 -4.04
C MET A 537 -0.06 3.47 -2.70
N LEU A 538 -1.06 4.28 -2.36
CA LEU A 538 -1.81 4.18 -1.12
C LEU A 538 -3.09 3.39 -1.39
N GLY A 539 -3.36 2.38 -0.56
CA GLY A 539 -4.43 1.42 -0.80
C GLY A 539 -5.82 1.91 -0.44
N ASP A 540 -5.93 2.93 0.42
CA ASP A 540 -7.19 3.41 0.97
C ASP A 540 -7.34 4.93 0.83
N PHE A 541 -8.58 5.38 0.66
CA PHE A 541 -8.92 6.80 0.77
C PHE A 541 -8.99 7.20 2.24
N ASP A 542 -8.29 8.28 2.56
CA ASP A 542 -8.34 8.98 3.82
C ASP A 542 -8.64 10.48 3.61
N ARG A 543 -8.51 11.27 4.68
CA ARG A 543 -8.79 12.71 4.65
C ARG A 543 -7.74 13.57 3.93
N PHE A 544 -6.58 12.99 3.61
CA PHE A 544 -5.48 13.67 2.91
C PHE A 544 -5.42 13.27 1.44
N SER A 545 -6.01 12.13 1.12
CA SER A 545 -6.12 11.58 -0.21
C SER A 545 -6.57 12.60 -1.24
N ARG A 546 -5.94 12.53 -2.41
CA ARG A 546 -6.26 13.38 -3.55
C ARG A 546 -6.84 12.51 -4.64
N LEU A 547 -8.05 12.86 -5.11
CA LEU A 547 -8.72 12.14 -6.19
C LEU A 547 -7.77 11.91 -7.39
N PRO A 548 -7.50 10.66 -7.81
CA PRO A 548 -6.65 10.39 -8.96
C PRO A 548 -7.23 10.94 -10.28
N PRO A 549 -6.43 11.55 -11.18
CA PRO A 549 -6.92 11.94 -12.51
C PRO A 549 -7.48 10.76 -13.32
N ARG A 550 -6.87 9.57 -13.17
CA ARG A 550 -7.35 8.33 -13.80
C ARG A 550 -8.68 7.85 -13.24
N LEU A 551 -8.90 7.99 -11.93
CA LEU A 551 -10.19 7.69 -11.32
C LEU A 551 -11.27 8.64 -11.83
N TYR A 552 -10.97 9.93 -11.94
CA TYR A 552 -11.91 10.90 -12.51
C TYR A 552 -12.22 10.61 -13.98
N ALA A 553 -11.22 10.28 -14.80
CA ALA A 553 -11.43 9.83 -16.17
C ALA A 553 -12.31 8.56 -16.24
N ASN A 554 -12.09 7.60 -15.33
CA ASN A 554 -12.91 6.39 -15.24
C ASN A 554 -14.35 6.67 -14.81
N TYR A 555 -14.56 7.62 -13.90
CA TYR A 555 -15.89 8.12 -13.54
C TYR A 555 -16.61 8.71 -14.75
N LEU A 556 -15.93 9.49 -15.58
CA LEU A 556 -16.53 10.07 -16.78
C LEU A 556 -16.86 8.99 -17.83
N ARG A 557 -15.94 8.05 -18.04
CA ARG A 557 -16.14 6.89 -18.94
C ARG A 557 -17.32 6.02 -18.49
N HIS A 558 -17.54 5.87 -17.18
CA HIS A 558 -18.70 5.15 -16.64
C HIS A 558 -20.04 5.69 -17.17
N PHE A 559 -20.12 7.00 -17.44
CA PHE A 559 -21.29 7.67 -18.01
C PHE A 559 -21.18 7.94 -19.52
N GLY A 560 -20.26 7.25 -20.22
CA GLY A 560 -20.09 7.38 -21.68
C GLY A 560 -19.48 8.71 -22.13
N ARG A 561 -18.70 9.36 -21.26
CA ARG A 561 -18.02 10.63 -21.55
C ARG A 561 -16.52 10.40 -21.71
N SER A 562 -15.92 11.00 -22.73
CA SER A 562 -14.47 11.04 -22.96
C SER A 562 -13.89 12.35 -22.46
#